data_AF-A0A831WP43-F1
#
_entry.id   AF-A0A831WP43-F1
#
_cell.length_a   1.000
_cell.length_b   1.000
_cell.length_c   1.000
_cell.angle_alpha   90.00
_cell.angle_beta   90.00
_cell.angle_gamma   90.00
#
_symmetry.space_group_name_H-M   'P 1'
#
loop_
_entity.id
_entity.type
_entity.pdbx_description
1 polymer ?
#
loop_
_entity_poly.entity_id
_entity_poly.type
_entity_poly.pdbx_seq_one_letter_code
_entity_poly.pdbx_strand_id
1 'polypeptide(L)' 'MGAGSDAHTPLEVGNAYVEMEPFLGKEDFLDKLKRGKIRGKFTPKWYRMLSNRFVRKGLRSLVSF' A
#
# COMPACT_ATOMS: atom_id res chain seq x y z
N MET A 1 3.94 7.19 17.20
CA MET A 1 3.10 6.36 16.32
C MET A 1 3.24 6.86 14.90
N GLY A 2 3.39 5.96 13.93
CA GLY A 2 3.49 6.28 12.50
C GLY A 2 2.63 5.32 11.68
N ALA A 3 2.30 5.71 10.46
CA ALA A 3 1.56 4.89 9.51
C ALA A 3 2.36 4.76 8.21
N GLY A 4 2.19 3.64 7.53
CA GLY A 4 2.76 3.38 6.20
C GLY A 4 1.72 2.70 5.32
N SER A 5 1.88 2.79 4.01
CA SER A 5 0.94 2.22 3.04
C SER A 5 1.00 0.69 2.90
N ASP A 6 2.02 0.04 3.47
CA ASP A 6 2.34 -1.39 3.28
C ASP A 6 2.48 -1.83 1.80
N ALA A 7 2.72 -0.88 0.89
CA ALA A 7 2.93 -1.17 -0.53
C ALA A 7 4.35 -1.72 -0.77
N HIS A 8 4.47 -2.85 -1.49
CA HIS A 8 5.75 -3.48 -1.85
C HIS A 8 6.19 -3.17 -3.30
N THR A 9 5.28 -2.59 -4.09
CA THR A 9 5.51 -2.12 -5.47
C THR A 9 4.81 -0.78 -5.71
N PRO A 10 5.28 0.03 -6.70
CA PRO A 10 4.62 1.29 -7.03
C PRO A 10 3.15 1.15 -7.42
N LEU A 11 2.77 0.02 -8.04
CA LEU A 11 1.38 -0.24 -8.44
C LEU A 11 0.44 -0.55 -7.25
N GLU A 12 0.98 -0.79 -6.06
CA GLU A 12 0.20 -1.02 -4.85
C GLU A 12 -0.12 0.27 -4.09
N VAL A 13 0.54 1.38 -4.42
CA VAL A 13 0.25 2.68 -3.81
C VAL A 13 -1.16 3.11 -4.18
N GLY A 14 -1.97 3.43 -3.17
CA GLY A 14 -3.37 3.81 -3.35
C GLY A 14 -4.35 2.64 -3.54
N ASN A 15 -3.88 1.38 -3.51
CA ASN A 15 -4.80 0.22 -3.53
C ASN A 15 -5.71 0.19 -2.32
N ALA A 16 -5.27 0.71 -1.17
CA ALA A 16 -6.07 0.89 0.02
C ALA A 16 -5.91 2.33 0.53
N TYR A 17 -7.01 2.94 0.94
CA TYR A 17 -7.06 4.29 1.50
C TYR A 17 -8.21 4.42 2.48
N VAL A 18 -8.15 5.44 3.35
CA VAL A 18 -9.26 5.79 4.24
C VAL A 18 -10.04 6.92 3.59
N GLU A 19 -11.30 6.65 3.28
CA GLU A 19 -12.28 7.64 2.86
C GLU A 19 -12.82 8.33 4.12
N MET A 20 -12.68 9.65 4.22
CA MET A 20 -13.11 10.45 5.36
C MET A 20 -13.44 11.87 4.92
N GLU A 21 -14.12 12.62 5.79
CA GLU A 21 -14.47 14.01 5.55
C GLU A 21 -13.21 14.90 5.43
N PRO A 22 -13.29 16.03 4.69
CA PRO A 22 -12.24 17.04 4.68
C PRO A 22 -11.95 17.53 6.10
N PHE A 23 -10.69 17.77 6.42
CA PHE A 23 -10.25 18.17 7.76
C PHE A 23 -9.39 19.42 7.74
N LEU A 24 -9.35 20.13 8.87
CA LEU A 24 -8.53 21.31 9.07
C LEU A 24 -7.71 21.17 10.35
N GLY A 25 -6.40 20.99 10.20
CA GLY A 25 -5.50 20.79 11.33
C GLY A 25 -5.46 19.35 11.82
N LYS A 26 -4.56 19.10 12.78
CA LYS A 26 -4.18 17.75 13.22
C LYS A 26 -5.26 17.09 14.08
N GLU A 27 -5.89 17.84 14.96
CA GLU A 27 -6.88 17.35 15.92
C GLU A 27 -8.15 16.92 15.18
N ASP A 28 -8.62 17.75 14.25
CA ASP A 28 -9.77 17.49 13.38
C ASP A 28 -9.49 16.32 12.43
N PHE A 29 -8.26 16.22 11.90
CA PHE A 29 -7.83 15.03 11.15
C PHE A 29 -8.03 13.75 11.95
N LEU A 30 -7.56 13.72 13.20
CA LEU A 30 -7.65 12.52 14.05
C LEU A 30 -9.10 12.19 14.44
N ASP A 31 -9.96 13.18 14.67
CA ASP A 31 -11.38 12.93 14.96
C ASP A 31 -12.12 12.35 13.75
N LYS A 32 -11.90 12.91 12.56
CA LYS A 32 -12.50 12.41 11.30
C LYS A 32 -11.93 11.06 10.88
N LEU A 33 -10.63 10.85 11.03
CA LEU A 33 -9.97 9.58 10.70
C LEU A 33 -10.55 8.41 11.51
N LYS A 34 -10.93 8.63 12.77
CA LYS A 34 -11.59 7.59 13.61
C LYS A 34 -12.93 7.12 13.03
N ARG A 35 -13.61 7.95 12.25
CA ARG A 35 -14.91 7.67 11.62
C ARG A 35 -14.77 7.27 10.15
N GLY A 36 -13.57 7.42 9.58
CA GLY A 36 -13.26 7.09 8.21
C GLY A 36 -13.47 5.61 7.88
N LYS A 37 -13.72 5.33 6.60
CA LYS A 37 -13.97 3.99 6.09
C LYS A 37 -12.79 3.54 5.23
N ILE A 38 -12.29 2.34 5.48
CA ILE A 38 -11.25 1.75 4.63
C ILE A 38 -11.90 1.34 3.30
N ARG A 39 -11.34 1.83 2.20
CA ARG A 39 -11.73 1.50 0.83
C ARG A 39 -10.52 0.98 0.05
N GLY A 40 -10.81 0.33 -1.07
CA GLY A 40 -9.76 -0.15 -1.96
C GLY A 40 -10.00 -1.53 -2.53
N LYS A 41 -8.91 -2.12 -3.04
CA LYS A 41 -8.86 -3.46 -3.62
C LYS A 41 -7.64 -4.21 -3.10
N PHE A 42 -7.79 -5.53 -2.98
CA PHE A 42 -6.66 -6.39 -2.68
C PHE A 42 -5.79 -6.58 -3.92
N THR A 43 -4.48 -6.48 -3.74
CA THR A 43 -3.54 -6.94 -4.75
C THR A 43 -3.71 -8.46 -4.94
N PRO A 44 -3.87 -8.96 -6.18
CA PRO A 44 -3.95 -10.38 -6.43
C PRO A 44 -2.73 -11.12 -5.86
N LYS A 45 -2.97 -12.29 -5.24
CA LYS A 45 -1.90 -13.08 -4.59
C LYS A 45 -0.75 -13.44 -5.56
N TRP A 46 -1.07 -13.72 -6.81
CA TRP A 46 -0.06 -14.04 -7.84
C TRP A 46 0.86 -12.86 -8.12
N TYR A 47 0.33 -11.64 -8.16
CA TYR A 47 1.13 -10.43 -8.39
C TYR A 47 2.07 -10.18 -7.21
N ARG A 48 1.59 -10.36 -5.96
CA ARG A 48 2.44 -10.32 -4.75
C ARG A 48 3.52 -11.39 -4.75
N MET A 49 3.24 -12.58 -5.31
CA MET A 49 4.21 -13.66 -5.41
C MET A 49 5.29 -13.37 -6.44
N LEU A 50 4.92 -12.86 -7.63
CA LEU A 50 5.88 -12.45 -8.67
C LEU A 50 6.71 -11.22 -8.25
N SER A 51 6.08 -10.28 -7.54
CA SER A 51 6.77 -9.12 -7.01
C SER A 51 7.63 -9.44 -5.78
N ASN A 52 7.62 -10.69 -5.29
CA ASN A 52 8.41 -11.07 -4.14
C ASN A 52 9.91 -10.91 -4.43
N ARG A 53 10.66 -10.36 -3.46
CA ARG A 53 12.07 -9.97 -3.62
C ARG A 53 12.96 -11.13 -4.08
N PHE A 54 12.64 -12.35 -3.63
CA PHE A 54 13.35 -13.57 -4.00
C PHE A 54 13.16 -13.94 -5.48
N VAL A 55 11.94 -13.80 -6.01
CA VAL A 55 11.63 -14.04 -7.44
C VAL A 55 12.36 -13.02 -8.32
N ARG A 56 12.31 -11.73 -7.96
CA ARG A 56 13.04 -10.68 -8.70
C ARG A 56 14.56 -10.86 -8.68
N LYS A 57 15.13 -11.31 -7.55
CA LYS A 57 16.58 -11.55 -7.44
C LYS A 57 17.01 -12.77 -8.27
N GLY A 58 16.20 -13.83 -8.27
CA GLY A 58 16.42 -15.02 -9.11
C GLY A 58 16.40 -14.69 -10.61
N LEU A 59 15.39 -13.94 -11.07
CA LEU A 59 15.31 -13.50 -12.48
C LEU A 59 16.51 -12.64 -12.90
N ARG A 60 16.95 -11.69 -12.06
CA ARG A 60 18.13 -10.86 -12.36
C ARG A 60 19.40 -11.68 -12.52
N SER A 61 19.56 -12.74 -11.72
CA SER A 61 20.71 -13.64 -11.83
C SER A 61 20.76 -14.41 -13.15
N LEU A 62 19.64 -14.61 -13.83
CA LEU A 62 19.56 -15.34 -15.11
C LEU A 62 19.81 -14.45 -16.32
N VAL A 63 19.58 -13.14 -16.21
CA VAL A 63 19.71 -12.16 -17.30
C VAL A 63 21.09 -11.48 -17.29
N SER A 64 21.89 -11.70 -16.25
CA SER A 64 23.25 -11.15 -16.11
C SER A 64 24.36 -12.12 -16.56
N PHE A 65 24.07 -13.01 -17.51
CA PHE A 65 25.07 -13.77 -18.26
C PHE A 65 25.55 -12.99 -19.49
#